data_AF-A0A836ZQX4-F1
#
_entry.id   AF-A0A836ZQX4-F1
#
_cell.length_a   1.000
_cell.length_b   1.000
_cell.length_c   1.000
_cell.angle_alpha   90.00
_cell.angle_beta   90.00
_cell.angle_gamma   90.00
#
_symmetry.space_group_name_H-M   'P 1'
#
loop_
_entity.id
_entity.type
_entity.pdbx_description
1 polymer ?
#
loop_
_entity_poly.entity_id
_entity_poly.type
_entity_poly.pdbx_seq_one_letter_code
_entity_poly.pdbx_strand_id
1 'polypeptide(L)'
;FVQLNAQNRNRIEESILAQSGFDGTGDLLIQGDPLDLDAPFNYRYTFQAKDAVDFSVVGGMTLPDMPGAESIRAIYTTTSAEDNLTPFYCNDSVREETYVVSFPDTVPIIAIPRSSTFRNAAGEYVVDWKRDGQTVTAVHRL
;
A
#
# COMPACT_ATOMS: atom_id res chain seq x y z
N PHE A 1 -11.61 23.34 11.20
CA PHE A 1 -10.73 22.16 11.08
C PHE A 1 -11.08 21.20 12.20
N VAL A 2 -11.63 20.03 11.87
CA VAL A 2 -12.00 19.03 12.88
C VAL A 2 -10.72 18.37 13.34
N GLN A 3 -10.30 18.58 14.59
CA GLN A 3 -9.25 17.77 15.18
C GLN A 3 -9.73 16.32 15.20
N LEU A 4 -8.89 15.41 14.68
CA LEU A 4 -9.11 13.97 14.78
C LEU A 4 -9.03 13.56 16.25
N ASN A 5 -10.18 13.56 16.94
CA ASN A 5 -10.30 12.91 18.23
C ASN A 5 -10.37 11.38 18.03
N ALA A 6 -10.09 10.62 19.09
CA ALA A 6 -10.01 9.15 19.01
C ALA A 6 -11.28 8.51 18.42
N GLN A 7 -12.46 9.06 18.73
CA GLN A 7 -13.74 8.55 18.22
C GLN A 7 -13.90 8.77 16.70
N ASN A 8 -13.51 9.94 16.19
CA ASN A 8 -13.56 10.24 14.76
C ASN A 8 -12.52 9.44 13.98
N ARG A 9 -11.35 9.19 14.58
CA ARG A 9 -10.27 8.39 13.99
C ARG A 9 -10.68 6.94 13.77
N ASN A 10 -11.23 6.28 14.81
CA ASN A 10 -11.69 4.89 14.71
C ASN A 10 -12.76 4.73 13.62
N ARG A 11 -13.71 5.67 13.55
CA ARG A 11 -14.76 5.64 12.51
C ARG A 11 -14.19 5.81 11.10
N ILE A 12 -13.11 6.59 10.93
CA ILE A 12 -12.42 6.75 9.65
C ILE A 12 -11.67 5.46 9.30
N GLU A 13 -10.95 4.85 10.25
CA GLU A 13 -10.24 3.59 10.05
C GLU A 13 -11.19 2.46 9.64
N GLU A 14 -12.33 2.32 10.31
CA GLU A 14 -13.38 1.36 9.96
C GLU A 14 -14.00 1.65 8.59
N SER A 15 -14.26 2.93 8.28
CA SER A 15 -14.83 3.32 7.00
C SER A 15 -13.88 3.08 5.82
N ILE A 16 -12.58 3.32 6.01
CA ILE A 16 -11.54 3.05 5.02
C ILE A 16 -11.52 1.56 4.64
N LEU A 17 -11.57 0.68 5.64
CA LEU A 17 -11.57 -0.77 5.42
C LEU A 17 -12.85 -1.25 4.74
N ALA A 18 -14.01 -0.80 5.24
CA ALA A 18 -15.29 -1.17 4.67
C ALA A 18 -15.43 -0.71 3.21
N GLN A 19 -14.96 0.49 2.88
CA GLN A 19 -14.95 0.99 1.48
C GLN A 19 -14.02 0.18 0.58
N SER A 20 -12.97 -0.42 1.15
CA SER A 20 -12.03 -1.27 0.44
C SER A 20 -12.49 -2.74 0.39
N GLY A 21 -13.70 -3.04 0.89
CA GLY A 21 -14.28 -4.38 0.85
C GLY A 21 -13.68 -5.37 1.85
N PHE A 22 -12.95 -4.89 2.87
CA PHE A 22 -12.33 -5.74 3.88
C PHE A 22 -13.07 -5.69 5.21
N ASP A 23 -13.23 -6.85 5.82
CA ASP A 23 -13.54 -6.97 7.24
C ASP A 23 -12.23 -7.00 8.04
N GLY A 24 -12.08 -6.06 8.98
CA GLY A 24 -10.78 -5.86 9.61
C GLY A 24 -10.67 -4.73 10.61
N THR A 25 -9.42 -4.40 10.95
CA THR A 25 -9.04 -3.28 11.81
C THR A 25 -7.95 -2.44 11.16
N GLY A 26 -7.96 -1.12 11.38
CA GLY A 26 -6.97 -0.18 10.85
C GLY A 26 -6.43 0.75 11.92
N ASP A 27 -5.22 1.29 11.73
CA ASP A 27 -4.61 2.33 12.58
C ASP A 27 -4.00 3.47 11.74
N LEU A 28 -4.59 4.65 11.96
CA LEU A 28 -4.35 6.03 11.55
C LEU A 28 -3.09 6.81 11.98
N LEU A 29 -1.85 6.33 11.99
CA LEU A 29 -0.76 7.12 12.61
C LEU A 29 -0.36 8.36 11.79
N ILE A 30 -0.77 9.54 12.25
CA ILE A 30 -0.29 10.82 11.72
C ILE A 30 1.07 11.14 12.34
N GLN A 31 2.04 11.51 11.51
CA GLN A 31 3.41 11.81 11.91
C GLN A 31 3.77 13.23 11.47
N GLY A 32 3.82 14.13 12.44
CA GLY A 32 4.08 15.56 12.21
C GLY A 32 2.81 16.42 12.33
N ASP A 33 2.99 17.74 12.24
CA ASP A 33 1.90 18.71 12.20
C ASP A 33 1.55 19.03 10.75
N PRO A 34 0.31 18.79 10.28
CA PRO A 34 -0.10 19.18 8.93
C PRO A 34 -0.08 20.68 8.66
N LEU A 35 0.05 21.51 9.71
CA LEU A 35 0.14 22.97 9.60
C LEU A 35 1.58 23.49 9.64
N ASP A 36 2.56 22.62 9.95
CA ASP A 36 3.96 22.97 9.88
C ASP A 36 4.45 22.85 8.43
N LEU A 37 4.61 24.00 7.77
CA LEU A 37 5.08 24.06 6.38
C LEU A 37 6.61 23.94 6.26
N ASP A 38 7.33 23.95 7.38
CA ASP A 38 8.79 23.83 7.41
C ASP A 38 9.25 22.37 7.55
N ALA A 39 8.31 21.43 7.76
CA ALA A 39 8.59 20.00 7.90
C ALA A 39 7.70 19.13 6.98
N PRO A 40 8.20 17.98 6.48
CA PRO A 40 7.38 17.05 5.72
C PRO A 40 6.26 16.45 6.57
N PHE A 41 5.03 16.50 6.06
CA PHE A 41 3.90 15.76 6.64
C PHE A 41 4.00 14.28 6.29
N ASN A 42 3.91 13.41 7.29
CA ASN A 42 3.99 11.97 7.11
C ASN A 42 2.78 11.28 7.76
N TYR A 43 2.44 10.09 7.28
CA TYR A 43 1.48 9.22 7.96
C TYR A 43 1.82 7.76 7.69
N ARG A 44 1.33 6.88 8.57
CA ARG A 44 1.39 5.43 8.42
C ARG A 44 0.00 4.88 8.65
N TYR A 45 -0.48 4.09 7.71
CA TYR A 45 -1.67 3.28 7.90
C TYR A 45 -1.27 1.81 8.08
N THR A 46 -1.73 1.20 9.16
CA THR A 46 -1.61 -0.25 9.37
C THR A 46 -2.99 -0.86 9.30
N PHE A 47 -3.17 -1.95 8.57
CA PHE A 47 -4.45 -2.65 8.54
C PHE A 47 -4.29 -4.15 8.67
N GLN A 48 -5.35 -4.79 9.14
CA GLN A 48 -5.49 -6.23 9.18
C GLN A 48 -6.85 -6.59 8.60
N ALA A 49 -6.84 -7.22 7.43
CA ALA A 49 -8.02 -7.82 6.83
C ALA A 49 -8.06 -9.33 7.17
N LYS A 50 -9.26 -9.85 7.42
CA LYS A 50 -9.50 -11.30 7.59
C LYS A 50 -10.20 -11.84 6.36
N ASP A 51 -9.90 -13.10 6.03
CA ASP A 51 -10.53 -13.84 4.92
C ASP A 51 -10.48 -13.11 3.57
N ALA A 52 -9.49 -12.23 3.39
CA ALA A 52 -9.25 -11.48 2.17
C ALA A 52 -8.65 -12.41 1.11
N VAL A 53 -9.50 -12.84 0.17
CA VAL A 53 -9.10 -13.69 -0.95
C VAL A 53 -9.55 -13.05 -2.27
N ASP A 54 -8.62 -12.99 -3.22
CA ASP A 54 -8.89 -12.52 -4.58
C ASP A 54 -8.68 -13.67 -5.57
N PHE A 55 -9.77 -14.14 -6.18
CA PHE A 55 -9.78 -15.20 -7.19
C PHE A 55 -9.91 -14.65 -8.62
N SER A 56 -9.64 -13.36 -8.83
CA SER A 56 -9.66 -12.74 -10.16
C SER A 56 -8.60 -13.34 -11.10
N VAL A 57 -7.54 -13.94 -10.54
CA VAL A 57 -6.46 -14.60 -11.29
C VAL A 57 -6.51 -16.11 -11.12
N VAL A 58 -6.56 -16.84 -12.23
CA VAL A 58 -6.54 -18.31 -12.20
C VAL A 58 -5.18 -18.81 -11.69
N GLY A 59 -5.20 -19.55 -10.59
CA GLY A 59 -4.01 -20.18 -10.01
C GLY A 59 -3.08 -19.21 -9.28
N GLY A 60 -3.51 -17.98 -9.03
CA GLY A 60 -2.76 -16.98 -8.30
C GLY A 60 -3.66 -16.12 -7.41
N MET A 61 -3.03 -15.28 -6.60
CA MET A 61 -3.71 -14.27 -5.81
C MET A 61 -2.91 -12.99 -5.89
N THR A 62 -3.59 -11.90 -6.20
CA THR A 62 -3.05 -10.55 -6.21
C THR A 62 -3.01 -9.98 -4.80
N LEU A 63 -1.99 -9.16 -4.52
CA LEU A 63 -2.04 -8.35 -3.31
C LEU A 63 -3.17 -7.33 -3.46
N PRO A 64 -3.94 -7.09 -2.39
CA PRO A 64 -4.95 -6.05 -2.40
C PRO A 64 -4.31 -4.67 -2.48
N ASP A 65 -5.02 -3.69 -3.03
CA ASP A 65 -4.57 -2.30 -2.95
C ASP A 65 -4.66 -1.81 -1.50
N MET A 66 -3.74 -0.91 -1.13
CA MET A 66 -3.70 -0.33 0.20
C MET A 66 -5.03 0.40 0.50
N PRO A 67 -5.78 0.01 1.56
CA PRO A 67 -7.01 0.69 1.90
C PRO A 67 -6.77 2.16 2.27
N GLY A 68 -7.60 3.06 1.75
CA GLY A 68 -7.61 4.49 2.16
C GLY A 68 -6.44 5.32 1.62
N ALA A 69 -5.60 4.76 0.76
CA ALA A 69 -4.56 5.46 0.05
C ALA A 69 -4.51 4.97 -1.41
N GLU A 70 -3.98 5.80 -2.31
CA GLU A 70 -3.62 5.32 -3.64
C GLU A 70 -2.45 4.34 -3.51
N SER A 71 -2.62 3.10 -3.96
CA SER A 71 -1.53 2.13 -3.92
C SER A 71 -0.40 2.57 -4.85
N ILE A 72 0.85 2.46 -4.39
CA ILE A 72 2.02 2.77 -5.20
C ILE A 72 2.09 1.88 -6.43
N ARG A 73 1.49 0.68 -6.36
CA ARG A 73 1.37 -0.25 -7.47
C ARG A 73 0.48 0.28 -8.60
N ALA A 74 -0.35 1.29 -8.35
CA ALA A 74 -1.24 1.90 -9.35
C ALA A 74 -0.69 3.21 -9.95
N ILE A 75 0.41 3.77 -9.42
CA ILE A 75 0.93 5.09 -9.86
C ILE A 75 1.24 5.11 -11.37
N TYR A 76 1.71 4.00 -11.94
CA TYR A 76 1.99 3.91 -13.37
C TYR A 76 0.77 4.24 -14.25
N THR A 77 -0.46 4.01 -13.76
CA THR A 77 -1.69 4.30 -14.49
C THR A 77 -1.95 5.79 -14.68
N THR A 78 -1.32 6.63 -13.86
CA THR A 78 -1.44 8.10 -13.93
C THR A 78 -0.41 8.72 -14.89
N THR A 79 0.60 7.95 -15.31
CA THR A 79 1.59 8.40 -16.29
C THR A 79 1.00 8.26 -17.69
N SER A 80 0.54 9.39 -18.24
CA SER A 80 -0.33 9.43 -19.42
C SER A 80 0.40 9.46 -20.76
N ALA A 81 1.72 9.66 -20.79
CA ALA A 81 2.51 9.73 -22.02
C ALA A 81 3.97 9.28 -21.82
N GLU A 82 4.55 8.70 -22.87
CA GLU A 82 5.99 8.35 -22.92
C GLU A 82 6.87 9.60 -22.88
N ASP A 83 6.38 10.70 -23.46
CA ASP A 83 7.03 12.00 -23.49
C ASP A 83 6.17 13.10 -22.84
N ASN A 84 6.83 13.97 -22.09
CA ASN A 84 6.20 15.12 -21.44
C ASN A 84 6.07 16.31 -22.41
N LEU A 85 4.84 16.66 -22.80
CA LEU A 85 4.57 17.89 -23.57
C LEU A 85 4.72 19.17 -22.72
N THR A 86 4.61 19.03 -21.40
CA THR A 86 4.81 20.07 -20.39
C THR A 86 5.60 19.49 -19.22
N PRO A 87 6.36 20.29 -18.44
CA PRO A 87 7.08 19.79 -17.27
C PRO A 87 6.18 18.95 -16.36
N PHE A 88 6.61 17.73 -16.09
CA PHE A 88 5.92 16.83 -15.15
C PHE A 88 6.34 17.19 -13.74
N TYR A 89 5.36 17.50 -12.89
CA TYR A 89 5.59 17.86 -11.51
C TYR A 89 5.78 16.60 -10.66
N CYS A 90 7.01 16.34 -10.22
CA CYS A 90 7.32 15.31 -9.22
C CYS A 90 7.47 15.95 -7.84
N ASN A 91 6.81 15.38 -6.83
CA ASN A 91 7.14 15.65 -5.43
C ASN A 91 8.28 14.72 -5.01
N ASP A 92 9.23 15.23 -4.22
CA ASP A 92 10.17 14.37 -3.50
C ASP A 92 9.39 13.67 -2.37
N SER A 93 9.02 12.41 -2.60
CA SER A 93 8.25 11.61 -1.65
C SER A 93 8.69 10.17 -1.71
N VAL A 94 8.85 9.56 -0.55
CA VAL A 94 9.05 8.12 -0.41
C VAL A 94 7.72 7.49 -0.01
N ARG A 95 7.33 6.42 -0.68
CA ARG A 95 6.17 5.62 -0.32
C ARG A 95 6.57 4.17 -0.11
N GLU A 96 6.15 3.59 0.99
CA GLU A 96 6.39 2.19 1.32
C GLU A 96 5.09 1.46 1.60
N GLU A 97 4.94 0.27 1.02
CA GLU A 97 3.82 -0.63 1.30
C GLU A 97 4.38 -1.99 1.71
N THR A 98 4.00 -2.45 2.91
CA THR A 98 4.37 -3.78 3.40
C THR A 98 3.12 -4.64 3.51
N TYR A 99 3.12 -5.77 2.81
CA TYR A 99 2.07 -6.77 2.85
C TYR A 99 2.59 -8.00 3.56
N VAL A 100 1.87 -8.46 4.59
CA VAL A 100 2.13 -9.72 5.28
C VAL A 100 0.90 -10.60 5.12
N VAL A 101 1.02 -11.62 4.27
CA VAL A 101 -0.07 -12.54 3.93
C VAL A 101 0.21 -13.88 4.57
N SER A 102 -0.68 -14.32 5.45
CA SER A 102 -0.59 -15.63 6.12
C SER A 102 -1.63 -16.57 5.54
N PHE A 103 -1.16 -17.68 4.96
CA PHE A 103 -2.01 -18.72 4.40
C PHE A 103 -2.28 -19.82 5.45
N PRO A 104 -3.45 -20.48 5.41
CA PRO A 104 -3.69 -21.69 6.19
C PRO A 104 -2.73 -22.82 5.78
N ASP A 105 -2.41 -23.73 6.69
CA ASP A 105 -1.53 -24.89 6.42
C ASP A 105 -2.06 -25.81 5.31
N THR A 106 -3.36 -25.77 5.06
CA THR A 106 -4.04 -26.58 4.03
C THR A 106 -3.87 -26.02 2.61
N VAL A 107 -3.35 -24.80 2.46
CA VAL A 107 -3.22 -24.12 1.16
C VAL A 107 -1.77 -24.18 0.68
N PRO A 108 -1.45 -24.96 -0.36
CA PRO A 108 -0.07 -25.03 -0.86
C PRO A 108 0.32 -23.76 -1.60
N ILE A 109 1.41 -23.13 -1.18
CA ILE A 109 2.05 -22.04 -1.92
C ILE A 109 3.07 -22.66 -2.89
N ILE A 110 2.76 -22.65 -4.18
CA ILE A 110 3.61 -23.26 -5.22
C ILE A 110 4.70 -22.33 -5.73
N ALA A 111 4.48 -21.01 -5.66
CA ALA A 111 5.43 -19.98 -6.09
C ALA A 111 5.09 -18.65 -5.42
N ILE A 112 6.10 -17.76 -5.36
CA ILE A 112 5.93 -16.33 -5.09
C ILE A 112 6.59 -15.56 -6.25
N PRO A 113 6.20 -14.29 -6.50
CA PRO A 113 6.92 -13.45 -7.44
C PRO A 113 8.40 -13.30 -7.06
N ARG A 114 9.24 -12.97 -8.04
CA ARG A 114 10.64 -12.63 -7.78
C ARG A 114 10.72 -11.18 -7.32
N SER A 115 11.67 -10.88 -6.42
CA SER A 115 12.07 -9.51 -6.17
C SER A 115 12.57 -8.84 -7.45
N SER A 116 12.32 -7.54 -7.58
CA SER A 116 12.72 -6.78 -8.76
C SER A 116 12.98 -5.31 -8.42
N THR A 117 13.82 -4.68 -9.23
CA THR A 117 14.13 -3.26 -9.15
C THR A 117 13.92 -2.64 -10.53
N PHE A 118 13.30 -1.47 -10.56
CA PHE A 118 13.15 -0.65 -11.75
C PHE A 118 13.64 0.75 -11.44
N ARG A 119 14.42 1.35 -12.34
CA ARG A 119 14.98 2.68 -12.15
C ARG A 119 14.96 3.47 -13.45
N ASN A 120 14.60 4.74 -13.36
CA ASN A 120 14.68 5.70 -14.46
C ASN A 120 15.15 7.07 -13.94
N ALA A 121 15.01 8.12 -14.75
CA ALA A 121 15.38 9.48 -14.36
C ALA A 121 14.46 10.11 -13.29
N ALA A 122 13.25 9.57 -13.10
CA ALA A 122 12.26 10.09 -12.16
C ALA A 122 12.34 9.44 -10.78
N GLY A 123 12.94 8.24 -10.66
CA GLY A 123 13.08 7.55 -9.38
C GLY A 123 13.47 6.09 -9.49
N GLU A 124 13.31 5.37 -8.39
CA GLU A 124 13.59 3.94 -8.25
C GLU A 124 12.44 3.26 -7.54
N TYR A 125 11.95 2.17 -8.13
CA TYR A 125 10.98 1.27 -7.52
C TYR A 125 11.65 -0.05 -7.19
N VAL A 126 11.50 -0.48 -5.94
CA VAL A 126 11.99 -1.78 -5.45
C VAL A 126 10.82 -2.56 -4.89
N VAL A 127 10.76 -3.86 -5.24
CA VAL A 127 9.88 -4.80 -4.57
C VAL A 127 10.67 -6.02 -4.12
N ASP A 128 10.56 -6.32 -2.84
CA ASP A 128 11.15 -7.48 -2.21
C ASP A 128 10.10 -8.50 -1.80
N TRP A 129 10.24 -9.72 -2.27
CA TRP A 129 9.37 -10.84 -1.93
C TRP A 129 10.12 -11.86 -1.08
N LYS A 130 9.51 -12.24 0.04
CA LYS A 130 10.02 -13.28 0.92
C LYS A 130 8.89 -14.23 1.30
N ARG A 131 9.22 -15.52 1.40
CA ARG A 131 8.36 -16.53 2.01
C ARG A 131 9.06 -17.13 3.22
N ASP A 132 8.32 -17.26 4.30
CA ASP A 132 8.68 -18.01 5.50
C ASP A 132 7.52 -18.93 5.87
N GLY A 133 7.66 -20.24 5.63
CA GLY A 133 6.58 -21.20 5.78
C GLY A 133 5.34 -20.83 4.95
N GLN A 134 4.23 -20.54 5.65
CA GLN A 134 2.95 -20.12 5.09
C GLN A 134 2.73 -18.61 5.12
N THR A 135 3.75 -17.83 5.49
CA THR A 135 3.70 -16.37 5.47
C THR A 135 4.51 -15.85 4.27
N VAL A 136 3.87 -15.01 3.46
CA VAL A 136 4.50 -14.27 2.37
C VAL A 136 4.55 -12.80 2.74
N THR A 137 5.74 -12.21 2.64
CA THR A 137 5.96 -10.79 2.85
C THR A 137 6.37 -10.14 1.53
N ALA A 138 5.70 -9.06 1.17
CA ALA A 138 6.08 -8.19 0.07
C ALA A 138 6.33 -6.78 0.60
N VAL A 139 7.49 -6.22 0.31
CA VAL A 139 7.83 -4.83 0.64
C VAL A 139 8.03 -4.08 -0.66
N HIS A 140 7.16 -3.11 -0.91
CA HIS A 140 7.25 -2.23 -2.06
C HIS A 140 7.74 -0.86 -1.60
N ARG A 141 8.68 -0.27 -2.33
CA ARG A 141 9.23 1.07 -2.07
C ARG A 141 9.35 1.83 -3.38
N LEU A 142 8.85 3.06 -3.40
CA LEU A 142 8.97 4.04 -4.48
C LEU A 142 9.49 5.37 -3.94
#